data_AF-A0A6J4R581-F1
#
_entry.id   AF-A0A6J4R581-F1
#
_cell.length_a   1.000
_cell.length_b   1.000
_cell.length_c   1.000
_cell.angle_alpha   90.00
_cell.angle_beta   90.00
_cell.angle_gamma   90.00
#
_symmetry.space_group_name_H-M   'P 1'
#
loop_
_entity.id
_entity.type
_entity.pdbx_description
1 polymer ?
#
loop_
_entity_poly.entity_id
_entity_poly.type
_entity_poly.pdbx_seq_one_letter_code
_entity_poly.pdbx_strand_id
1 'polypeptide(L)'
;MRPYVQETDASALLGVRLETAKTAGRTYRAYPNLANVRWLLPANQPALRRAGIGGLYQPNSLRGWAVRTTIGAGAMPGEKVWLEEDALARLETMLASVVGVEAVRLAFYLGVPAPHRKVTAQMLTPDGKTLAYAKIATSPLAQAAVKTERLALLRLSESADLRGAVPKVLDVLDWHGSTILLITMGPPRPGPRELSSVHLRFCAQVFQSFRVQETFVESPMWTRMSETWLRLQHSSPETLPDNLGPALERLHAELGLVSMPLSLAHGDFAPWNTRLGPRSLFVLDWERASEGMSPLYDAFNFQALQAALQGRRRGIRDRRFLLTLLDALWPEGRKHLPNLYLAYLAHVTLLYSEAQSLVPGVGERKVWRWFAQQIEIALNEDASL
;
A
#
# COMPACT_ATOMS: atom_id res chain seq x y z
N MET A 1 -9.36 21.19 -37.97
CA MET A 1 -8.34 20.17 -37.63
C MET A 1 -7.99 20.36 -36.16
N ARG A 2 -8.51 19.50 -35.27
CA ARG A 2 -8.27 19.62 -33.82
C ARG A 2 -6.78 19.36 -33.57
N PRO A 3 -6.05 20.21 -32.84
CA PRO A 3 -4.68 19.88 -32.48
C PRO A 3 -4.73 18.66 -31.57
N TYR A 4 -4.31 17.52 -32.11
CA TYR A 4 -4.15 16.27 -31.40
C TYR A 4 -2.97 16.44 -30.44
N VAL A 5 -3.25 16.78 -29.20
CA VAL A 5 -2.31 16.57 -28.11
C VAL A 5 -2.35 15.06 -27.86
N GLN A 6 -1.20 14.38 -28.03
CA GLN A 6 -1.02 12.99 -27.58
C GLN A 6 -1.72 12.82 -26.23
N GLU A 7 -2.50 11.74 -26.05
CA GLU A 7 -3.03 11.38 -24.74
C GLU A 7 -1.89 11.49 -23.73
N THR A 8 -1.98 12.48 -22.84
CA THR A 8 -1.07 12.53 -21.71
C THR A 8 -1.33 11.29 -20.88
N ASP A 9 -0.29 10.67 -20.33
CA ASP A 9 -0.40 9.53 -19.40
C ASP A 9 -1.50 9.77 -18.34
N ALA A 10 -1.65 11.02 -17.88
CA ALA A 10 -2.71 11.48 -16.99
C ALA A 10 -4.15 11.30 -17.54
N SER A 11 -4.40 11.53 -18.83
CA SER A 11 -5.73 11.36 -19.44
C SER A 11 -6.16 9.90 -19.46
N ALA A 12 -5.25 9.02 -19.91
CA ALA A 12 -5.46 7.59 -19.94
C ALA A 12 -5.69 7.02 -18.53
N LEU A 13 -4.97 7.52 -17.53
CA LEU A 13 -5.08 7.11 -16.12
C LEU A 13 -6.40 7.53 -15.45
N LEU A 14 -7.06 8.58 -15.93
CA LEU A 14 -8.31 9.10 -15.35
C LEU A 14 -9.56 8.64 -16.10
N GLY A 15 -9.41 8.21 -17.36
CA GLY A 15 -10.54 8.11 -18.29
C GLY A 15 -11.24 9.47 -18.51
N VAL A 16 -10.53 10.58 -18.28
CA VAL A 16 -11.01 11.95 -18.46
C VAL A 16 -9.94 12.70 -19.23
N ARG A 17 -10.31 13.29 -20.37
CA ARG A 17 -9.34 13.96 -21.23
C ARG A 17 -8.79 15.22 -20.55
N LEU A 18 -7.48 15.35 -20.55
CA LEU A 18 -6.76 16.54 -20.08
C LEU A 18 -6.35 17.40 -21.27
N GLU A 19 -6.86 18.62 -21.31
CA GLU A 19 -6.60 19.61 -22.36
C GLU A 19 -5.79 20.80 -21.79
N THR A 20 -4.86 21.32 -22.58
CA THR A 20 -4.02 22.49 -22.25
C THR A 20 -4.49 23.77 -22.94
N ALA A 21 -5.43 23.67 -23.88
CA ALA A 21 -6.07 24.79 -24.57
C ALA A 21 -7.48 25.04 -24.01
N LYS A 22 -7.94 26.30 -24.03
CA LYS A 22 -9.27 26.71 -23.55
C LYS A 22 -10.38 26.08 -24.40
N THR A 23 -10.92 24.95 -23.98
CA THR A 23 -12.08 24.32 -24.60
C THR A 23 -12.96 23.73 -23.50
N ALA A 24 -14.05 24.40 -23.14
CA ALA A 24 -15.23 23.94 -22.35
C ALA A 24 -15.03 23.10 -21.05
N GLY A 25 -13.81 22.79 -20.61
CA GLY A 25 -13.54 21.87 -19.51
C GLY A 25 -13.45 22.54 -18.13
N ARG A 26 -13.51 21.73 -17.08
CA ARG A 26 -13.35 22.16 -15.70
C ARG A 26 -11.89 22.47 -15.39
N THR A 27 -11.65 23.57 -14.68
CA THR A 27 -10.28 24.05 -14.44
C THR A 27 -9.64 23.42 -13.20
N TYR A 28 -8.49 22.79 -13.42
CA TYR A 28 -7.62 22.18 -12.41
C TYR A 28 -6.20 22.78 -12.48
N ARG A 29 -5.41 22.50 -11.44
CA ARG A 29 -3.98 22.77 -11.40
C ARG A 29 -3.21 21.46 -11.25
N ALA A 30 -2.27 21.24 -12.16
CA ALA A 30 -1.30 20.17 -12.11
C ALA A 30 -0.09 20.57 -11.25
N TYR A 31 0.29 19.67 -10.35
CA TYR A 31 1.45 19.84 -9.47
C TYR A 31 2.40 18.64 -9.55
N PRO A 32 3.73 18.86 -9.52
CA PRO A 32 4.38 20.18 -9.62
C PRO A 32 4.22 20.86 -10.99
N ASN A 33 4.11 20.10 -12.08
CA ASN A 33 3.94 20.59 -13.45
C ASN A 33 3.34 19.50 -14.37
N LEU A 34 3.01 19.82 -15.62
CA LEU A 34 2.46 18.88 -16.61
C LEU A 34 3.40 17.75 -17.01
N ALA A 35 4.71 17.98 -16.98
CA ALA A 35 5.69 16.95 -17.34
C ALA A 35 5.78 15.83 -16.28
N ASN A 36 5.43 16.12 -15.03
CA ASN A 36 5.51 15.18 -13.91
C ASN A 36 4.32 15.36 -12.97
N VAL A 37 3.10 15.24 -13.51
CA VAL A 37 1.87 15.45 -12.73
C VAL A 37 1.74 14.39 -11.64
N ARG A 38 1.70 14.85 -10.40
CA ARG A 38 1.40 14.04 -9.20
C ARG A 38 0.03 14.36 -8.64
N TRP A 39 -0.37 15.63 -8.64
CA TRP A 39 -1.68 16.04 -8.14
C TRP A 39 -2.41 16.89 -9.18
N LEU A 40 -3.71 16.64 -9.30
CA LEU A 40 -4.64 17.53 -9.97
C LEU A 40 -5.64 18.06 -8.94
N LEU A 41 -5.59 19.35 -8.68
CA LEU A 41 -6.42 20.01 -7.67
C LEU A 41 -7.31 21.08 -8.31
N PRO A 42 -8.56 21.30 -7.83
CA PRO A 42 -9.43 22.34 -8.37
C PRO A 42 -8.77 23.74 -8.35
N ALA A 43 -8.73 24.44 -9.51
CA ALA A 43 -7.92 25.65 -9.68
C ALA A 43 -8.50 26.89 -8.98
N ASN A 44 -9.83 27.05 -9.04
CA ASN A 44 -10.54 28.26 -8.62
C ASN A 44 -11.34 28.07 -7.33
N GLN A 45 -11.05 27.01 -6.57
CA GLN A 45 -11.78 26.66 -5.35
C GLN A 45 -10.78 26.43 -4.20
N PRO A 46 -10.36 27.49 -3.49
CA PRO A 46 -9.30 27.40 -2.48
C PRO A 46 -9.59 26.39 -1.37
N ALA A 47 -10.85 26.29 -0.94
CA ALA A 47 -11.28 25.30 0.06
C ALA A 47 -11.03 23.87 -0.43
N LEU A 48 -11.48 23.54 -1.66
CA LEU A 48 -11.26 22.23 -2.26
C LEU A 48 -9.79 21.92 -2.52
N ARG A 49 -9.00 22.91 -2.97
CA ARG A 49 -7.56 22.72 -3.15
C ARG A 49 -6.86 22.38 -1.83
N ARG A 50 -7.18 23.11 -0.74
CA ARG A 50 -6.67 22.83 0.62
C ARG A 50 -7.06 21.45 1.10
N ALA A 51 -8.34 21.09 0.95
CA ALA A 51 -8.85 19.77 1.32
C ALA A 51 -8.18 18.65 0.50
N GLY A 52 -8.05 18.87 -0.81
CA GLY A 52 -7.40 17.99 -1.77
C GLY A 52 -5.97 17.63 -1.39
N ILE A 53 -5.10 18.64 -1.30
CA ILE A 53 -3.70 18.39 -0.93
C ILE A 53 -3.57 17.88 0.51
N GLY A 54 -4.45 18.31 1.41
CA GLY A 54 -4.46 17.87 2.80
C GLY A 54 -4.81 16.39 2.98
N GLY A 55 -5.71 15.86 2.14
CA GLY A 55 -6.13 14.46 2.17
C GLY A 55 -5.28 13.52 1.32
N LEU A 56 -4.72 14.01 0.21
CA LEU A 56 -3.93 13.18 -0.73
C LEU A 56 -2.44 13.17 -0.45
N TYR A 57 -1.92 14.10 0.37
CA TYR A 57 -0.49 14.17 0.68
C TYR A 57 -0.24 14.31 2.18
N GLN A 58 0.36 13.27 2.77
CA GLN A 58 0.77 13.22 4.18
C GLN A 58 2.29 13.09 4.27
N PRO A 59 3.02 14.22 4.30
CA PRO A 59 4.48 14.19 4.17
C PRO A 59 5.16 13.72 5.45
N ASN A 60 6.26 12.98 5.29
CA ASN A 60 7.11 12.56 6.41
C ASN A 60 8.28 13.52 6.70
N SER A 61 8.50 14.54 5.86
CA SER A 61 9.61 15.49 5.95
C SER A 61 9.12 16.94 6.06
N LEU A 62 9.93 17.80 6.69
CA LEU A 62 9.65 19.24 6.80
C LEU A 62 9.49 19.91 5.43
N ARG A 63 10.34 19.54 4.46
CA ARG A 63 10.24 20.01 3.07
C ARG A 63 8.90 19.63 2.45
N GLY A 64 8.46 18.39 2.64
CA GLY A 64 7.16 17.93 2.15
C GLY A 64 5.99 18.67 2.81
N TRP A 65 6.08 18.96 4.11
CA TRP A 65 5.12 19.81 4.81
C TRP A 65 5.06 21.23 4.25
N ALA A 66 6.21 21.84 3.96
CA ALA A 66 6.27 23.15 3.30
C ALA A 66 5.62 23.13 1.90
N VAL A 67 5.87 22.08 1.10
CA VAL A 67 5.23 21.90 -0.21
C VAL A 67 3.71 21.78 -0.06
N ARG A 68 3.22 20.94 0.85
CA ARG A 68 1.79 20.78 1.13
C ARG A 68 1.15 22.11 1.52
N THR A 69 1.76 22.85 2.45
CA THR A 69 1.25 24.13 2.95
C THR A 69 1.22 25.19 1.86
N THR A 70 2.28 25.30 1.05
CA THR A 70 2.34 26.30 -0.03
C THR A 70 1.36 26.01 -1.16
N ILE A 71 1.16 24.73 -1.54
CA ILE A 71 0.11 24.31 -2.48
C ILE A 71 -1.28 24.63 -1.91
N GLY A 72 -1.53 24.28 -0.65
CA GLY A 72 -2.82 24.55 0.01
C GLY A 72 -3.14 26.04 0.09
N ALA A 73 -2.16 26.87 0.48
CA ALA A 73 -2.28 28.32 0.49
C ALA A 73 -2.45 28.93 -0.92
N GLY A 74 -2.09 28.19 -1.98
CA GLY A 74 -2.05 28.71 -3.36
C GLY A 74 -0.84 29.57 -3.66
N ALA A 75 0.18 29.57 -2.79
CA ALA A 75 1.43 30.29 -2.98
C ALA A 75 2.36 29.59 -3.99
N MET A 76 2.25 28.27 -4.12
CA MET A 76 2.95 27.51 -5.16
C MET A 76 2.15 27.54 -6.47
N PRO A 77 2.69 28.11 -7.56
CA PRO A 77 2.03 28.09 -8.85
C PRO A 77 2.04 26.66 -9.40
N GLY A 78 0.86 26.10 -9.62
CA GLY A 78 0.68 24.89 -10.43
C GLY A 78 0.28 25.25 -11.85
N GLU A 79 0.49 24.35 -12.80
CA GLU A 79 0.12 24.58 -14.20
C GLU A 79 -1.38 24.38 -14.40
N LYS A 80 -2.03 25.33 -15.08
CA LYS A 80 -3.47 25.28 -15.29
C LYS A 80 -3.79 24.28 -16.39
N VAL A 81 -4.77 23.42 -16.13
CA VAL A 81 -5.26 22.41 -17.07
C VAL A 81 -6.78 22.38 -17.07
N TRP A 82 -7.35 21.84 -18.13
CA TRP A 82 -8.79 21.64 -18.29
C TRP A 82 -9.07 20.15 -18.36
N LEU A 83 -9.94 19.67 -17.47
CA LEU A 83 -10.50 18.32 -17.56
C LEU A 83 -11.81 18.38 -18.32
N GLU A 84 -12.04 17.43 -19.23
CA GLU A 84 -13.30 17.32 -19.97
C GLU A 84 -14.51 17.32 -19.02
N GLU A 85 -15.39 18.32 -19.16
CA GLU A 85 -16.49 18.58 -18.23
C GLU A 85 -17.48 17.43 -18.18
N ASP A 86 -17.92 16.92 -19.34
CA ASP A 86 -18.94 15.87 -19.40
C ASP A 86 -18.45 14.55 -18.77
N ALA A 87 -17.21 14.15 -19.05
CA ALA A 87 -16.62 12.95 -18.47
C ALA A 87 -16.43 13.10 -16.96
N LEU A 88 -15.92 14.25 -16.50
CA LEU A 88 -15.76 14.52 -15.08
C LEU A 88 -17.11 14.58 -14.33
N ALA A 89 -18.13 15.20 -14.92
CA ALA A 89 -19.46 15.30 -14.34
C ALA A 89 -20.17 13.94 -14.25
N ARG A 90 -19.98 13.06 -15.25
CA ARG A 90 -20.45 11.67 -15.18
C ARG A 90 -19.76 10.89 -14.07
N LEU A 91 -18.44 11.01 -13.94
CA LEU A 91 -17.69 10.38 -12.85
C LEU A 91 -18.13 10.89 -11.47
N GLU A 92 -18.29 12.22 -11.31
CA GLU A 92 -18.80 12.81 -10.07
C GLU A 92 -20.21 12.33 -9.73
N THR A 93 -21.13 12.30 -10.71
CA THR A 93 -22.51 11.81 -10.52
C THR A 93 -22.53 10.34 -10.11
N MET A 94 -21.76 9.49 -10.79
CA MET A 94 -21.62 8.08 -10.48
C MET A 94 -21.15 7.90 -9.03
N LEU A 95 -20.08 8.59 -8.63
CA LEU A 95 -19.53 8.49 -7.28
C LEU A 95 -20.45 9.10 -6.21
N ALA A 96 -21.16 10.19 -6.52
CA ALA A 96 -22.12 10.82 -5.61
C ALA A 96 -23.30 9.88 -5.29
N SER A 97 -23.76 9.10 -6.29
CA SER A 97 -24.85 8.15 -6.12
C SER A 97 -24.53 7.05 -5.11
N VAL A 98 -23.30 6.52 -5.10
CA VAL A 98 -22.87 5.47 -4.17
C VAL A 98 -22.89 5.95 -2.72
N VAL A 99 -22.47 7.20 -2.47
CA VAL A 99 -22.42 7.76 -1.11
C VAL A 99 -23.73 8.43 -0.69
N GLY A 100 -24.73 8.50 -1.58
CA GLY A 100 -26.05 9.06 -1.28
C GLY A 100 -26.04 10.58 -1.06
N VAL A 101 -25.23 11.33 -1.80
CA VAL A 101 -25.19 12.80 -1.74
C VAL A 101 -25.54 13.43 -3.08
N GLU A 102 -26.01 14.68 -3.08
CA GLU A 102 -26.41 15.36 -4.31
C GLU A 102 -25.25 15.64 -5.27
N ALA A 103 -24.09 16.01 -4.73
CA ALA A 103 -22.93 16.35 -5.53
C ALA A 103 -21.61 16.12 -4.80
N VAL A 104 -20.59 15.73 -5.56
CA VAL A 104 -19.21 15.64 -5.10
C VAL A 104 -18.28 16.44 -6.03
N ARG A 105 -17.09 16.71 -5.53
CA ARG A 105 -15.96 17.27 -6.28
C ARG A 105 -14.74 16.39 -6.06
N LEU A 106 -13.91 16.29 -7.08
CA LEU A 106 -12.75 15.41 -7.04
C LEU A 106 -11.44 16.20 -6.93
N ALA A 107 -10.50 15.63 -6.19
CA ALA A 107 -9.09 15.95 -6.28
C ALA A 107 -8.35 14.65 -6.57
N PHE A 108 -7.31 14.68 -7.41
CA PHE A 108 -6.64 13.47 -7.84
C PHE A 108 -5.17 13.44 -7.41
N TYR A 109 -4.73 12.27 -6.98
CA TYR A 109 -3.33 11.91 -6.86
C TYR A 109 -3.03 10.83 -7.89
N LEU A 110 -2.16 11.14 -8.86
CA LEU A 110 -1.84 10.26 -9.96
C LEU A 110 -0.73 9.25 -9.59
N GLY A 111 -0.18 9.32 -8.37
CA GLY A 111 0.90 8.43 -7.97
C GLY A 111 2.25 8.75 -8.62
N VAL A 112 3.23 7.92 -8.33
CA VAL A 112 4.54 7.88 -8.99
C VAL A 112 4.49 6.78 -10.05
N PRO A 113 5.22 6.89 -11.18
CA PRO A 113 5.35 5.80 -12.14
C PRO A 113 5.77 4.48 -11.46
N ALA A 114 4.92 3.46 -11.57
CA ALA A 114 5.09 2.13 -11.00
C ALA A 114 4.22 1.11 -11.75
N PRO A 115 4.53 -0.20 -11.73
CA PRO A 115 3.76 -1.22 -12.46
C PRO A 115 2.30 -1.29 -12.00
N HIS A 116 2.07 -1.10 -10.71
CA HIS A 116 0.75 -1.13 -10.05
C HIS A 116 0.15 0.28 -9.88
N ARG A 117 0.58 1.26 -10.69
CA ARG A 117 0.15 2.66 -10.55
C ARG A 117 -1.36 2.77 -10.70
N LYS A 118 -1.99 3.35 -9.67
CA LYS A 118 -3.41 3.65 -9.57
C LYS A 118 -3.59 5.14 -9.28
N VAL A 119 -4.65 5.74 -9.82
CA VAL A 119 -5.05 7.10 -9.43
C VAL A 119 -5.90 7.01 -8.17
N THR A 120 -5.57 7.82 -7.17
CA THR A 120 -6.44 8.02 -6.02
C THR A 120 -7.23 9.31 -6.19
N ALA A 121 -8.54 9.21 -6.35
CA ALA A 121 -9.46 10.34 -6.33
C ALA A 121 -10.01 10.52 -4.91
N GLN A 122 -9.82 11.70 -4.33
CA GLN A 122 -10.47 12.11 -3.10
C GLN A 122 -11.82 12.73 -3.42
N MET A 123 -12.89 12.15 -2.86
CA MET A 123 -14.24 12.68 -3.00
C MET A 123 -14.50 13.71 -1.92
N LEU A 124 -14.85 14.91 -2.34
CA LEU A 124 -15.09 16.07 -1.50
C LEU A 124 -16.55 16.52 -1.67
N THR A 125 -17.18 16.98 -0.60
CA THR A 125 -18.37 17.84 -0.72
C THR A 125 -17.98 19.18 -1.36
N PRO A 126 -18.94 19.97 -1.87
CA PRO A 126 -18.66 21.30 -2.41
C PRO A 126 -17.96 22.27 -1.43
N ASP A 127 -18.14 22.10 -0.12
CA ASP A 127 -17.47 22.86 0.94
C ASP A 127 -16.07 22.32 1.32
N GLY A 128 -15.67 21.17 0.79
CA GLY A 128 -14.32 20.60 0.98
C GLY A 128 -14.20 19.59 2.11
N LYS A 129 -15.31 19.09 2.66
CA LYS A 129 -15.28 17.93 3.55
C LYS A 129 -15.02 16.68 2.72
N THR A 130 -14.08 15.84 3.15
CA THR A 130 -13.86 14.55 2.48
C THR A 130 -15.04 13.60 2.78
N LEU A 131 -15.39 12.75 1.83
CA LEU A 131 -16.43 11.73 1.98
C LEU A 131 -15.83 10.32 1.89
N ALA A 132 -15.04 10.08 0.85
CA ALA A 132 -14.49 8.77 0.52
C ALA A 132 -13.27 8.92 -0.39
N TYR A 133 -12.61 7.80 -0.69
CA TYR A 133 -11.54 7.71 -1.67
C TYR A 133 -11.85 6.65 -2.72
N ALA A 134 -11.69 7.02 -3.99
CA ALA A 134 -11.80 6.11 -5.13
C ALA A 134 -10.39 5.79 -5.66
N LYS A 135 -10.06 4.49 -5.73
CA LYS A 135 -8.84 3.99 -6.37
C LYS A 135 -9.19 3.55 -7.79
N ILE A 136 -8.73 4.30 -8.79
CA ILE A 136 -8.98 4.08 -10.22
C ILE A 136 -7.78 3.32 -10.80
N ALA A 137 -8.03 2.11 -11.30
CA ALA A 137 -7.02 1.22 -11.84
C ALA A 137 -7.26 0.94 -13.33
N THR A 138 -6.32 1.37 -14.16
CA THR A 138 -6.47 1.32 -15.63
C THR A 138 -5.67 0.18 -16.26
N SER A 139 -4.57 -0.27 -15.64
CA SER A 139 -3.76 -1.39 -16.13
C SER A 139 -4.19 -2.72 -15.49
N PRO A 140 -3.96 -3.88 -16.14
CA PRO A 140 -4.26 -5.19 -15.54
C PRO A 140 -3.57 -5.40 -14.17
N LEU A 141 -2.33 -4.93 -14.01
CA LEU A 141 -1.59 -5.03 -12.75
C LEU A 141 -2.20 -4.14 -11.65
N ALA A 142 -2.67 -2.94 -11.98
CA ALA A 142 -3.36 -2.07 -11.04
C ALA A 142 -4.74 -2.63 -10.68
N GLN A 143 -5.45 -3.22 -11.63
CA GLN A 143 -6.76 -3.85 -11.41
C GLN A 143 -6.62 -5.07 -10.50
N ALA A 144 -5.58 -5.88 -10.70
CA ALA A 144 -5.24 -6.99 -9.80
C ALA A 144 -4.97 -6.49 -8.37
N ALA A 145 -4.19 -5.42 -8.20
CA ALA A 145 -3.91 -4.83 -6.88
C ALA A 145 -5.18 -4.31 -6.18
N VAL A 146 -6.04 -3.60 -6.91
CA VAL A 146 -7.35 -3.14 -6.41
C VAL A 146 -8.27 -4.30 -6.05
N LYS A 147 -8.25 -5.39 -6.83
CA LYS A 147 -9.00 -6.61 -6.53
C LYS A 147 -8.51 -7.27 -5.24
N THR A 148 -7.20 -7.38 -5.05
CA THR A 148 -6.60 -7.90 -3.82
C THR A 148 -7.02 -7.08 -2.61
N GLU A 149 -6.91 -5.74 -2.71
CA GLU A 149 -7.34 -4.86 -1.63
C GLU A 149 -8.83 -5.02 -1.30
N ARG A 150 -9.69 -5.10 -2.31
CA ARG A 150 -11.12 -5.34 -2.10
C ARG A 150 -11.36 -6.65 -1.35
N LEU A 151 -10.75 -7.75 -1.79
CA LEU A 151 -10.91 -9.05 -1.15
C LEU A 151 -10.44 -9.01 0.30
N ALA A 152 -9.30 -8.37 0.56
CA ALA A 152 -8.77 -8.19 1.90
C ALA A 152 -9.73 -7.39 2.79
N LEU A 153 -10.24 -6.24 2.31
CA LEU A 153 -11.17 -5.41 3.08
C LEU A 153 -12.52 -6.11 3.34
N LEU A 154 -13.03 -6.89 2.38
CA LEU A 154 -14.23 -7.71 2.59
C LEU A 154 -13.96 -8.79 3.64
N ARG A 155 -12.84 -9.49 3.55
CA ARG A 155 -12.42 -10.49 4.55
C ARG A 155 -12.28 -9.89 5.95
N LEU A 156 -11.61 -8.75 6.06
CA LEU A 156 -11.45 -8.01 7.33
C LEU A 156 -12.80 -7.57 7.91
N SER A 157 -13.80 -7.31 7.07
CA SER A 157 -15.13 -6.88 7.51
C SER A 157 -15.93 -7.98 8.23
N GLU A 158 -15.55 -9.24 8.05
CA GLU A 158 -16.16 -10.40 8.73
C GLU A 158 -15.83 -10.43 10.22
N SER A 159 -14.74 -9.77 10.65
CA SER A 159 -14.38 -9.64 12.07
C SER A 159 -15.01 -8.39 12.69
N ALA A 160 -15.84 -8.60 13.72
CA ALA A 160 -16.43 -7.51 14.49
C ALA A 160 -15.37 -6.67 15.22
N ASP A 161 -14.25 -7.28 15.63
CA ASP A 161 -13.17 -6.63 16.37
C ASP A 161 -12.38 -5.62 15.51
N LEU A 162 -12.43 -5.77 14.20
CA LEU A 162 -11.77 -4.89 13.23
C LEU A 162 -12.69 -3.78 12.71
N ARG A 163 -13.94 -3.71 13.18
CA ARG A 163 -14.90 -2.70 12.76
C ARG A 163 -14.39 -1.29 13.10
N GLY A 164 -14.13 -0.50 12.07
CA GLY A 164 -13.60 0.86 12.22
C GLY A 164 -12.08 0.92 12.46
N ALA A 165 -11.37 -0.19 12.30
CA ALA A 165 -9.91 -0.27 12.29
C ALA A 165 -9.33 -0.41 10.85
N VAL A 166 -10.19 -0.58 9.84
CA VAL A 166 -9.82 -0.67 8.43
C VAL A 166 -10.84 0.07 7.56
N PRO A 167 -10.49 0.46 6.32
CA PRO A 167 -11.45 0.99 5.36
C PRO A 167 -12.59 0.01 5.09
N LYS A 168 -13.80 0.52 4.87
CA LYS A 168 -14.90 -0.27 4.34
C LYS A 168 -14.94 -0.09 2.84
N VAL A 169 -15.18 -1.19 2.13
CA VAL A 169 -15.60 -1.15 0.72
C VAL A 169 -17.00 -0.55 0.68
N LEU A 170 -17.16 0.53 -0.08
CA LEU A 170 -18.45 1.16 -0.35
C LEU A 170 -19.04 0.60 -1.64
N ASP A 171 -18.24 0.51 -2.70
CA ASP A 171 -18.65 -0.09 -3.97
C ASP A 171 -17.46 -0.40 -4.89
N VAL A 172 -17.73 -1.10 -5.99
CA VAL A 172 -16.82 -1.31 -7.13
C VAL A 172 -17.53 -0.91 -8.41
N LEU A 173 -16.90 -0.05 -9.20
CA LEU A 173 -17.50 0.50 -10.40
C LEU A 173 -16.58 0.28 -11.61
N ASP A 174 -17.19 0.12 -12.78
CA ASP A 174 -16.49 0.12 -14.06
C ASP A 174 -16.51 1.52 -14.69
N TRP A 175 -15.35 1.97 -15.16
CA TRP A 175 -15.19 3.30 -15.76
C TRP A 175 -14.21 3.27 -16.93
N HIS A 176 -14.71 3.36 -18.17
CA HIS A 176 -13.88 3.36 -19.38
C HIS A 176 -12.82 2.24 -19.41
N GLY A 177 -13.21 1.00 -19.08
CA GLY A 177 -12.30 -0.15 -19.01
C GLY A 177 -11.37 -0.18 -17.78
N SER A 178 -11.55 0.76 -16.85
CA SER A 178 -10.87 0.82 -15.56
C SER A 178 -11.79 0.29 -14.45
N THR A 179 -11.18 -0.27 -13.41
CA THR A 179 -11.90 -0.64 -12.17
C THR A 179 -11.70 0.46 -11.13
N ILE A 180 -12.79 0.91 -10.53
CA ILE A 180 -12.79 1.85 -9.41
C ILE A 180 -13.20 1.13 -8.15
N LEU A 181 -12.31 1.11 -7.15
CA LEU A 181 -12.66 0.69 -5.78
C LEU A 181 -12.92 1.91 -4.93
N LEU A 182 -14.14 2.02 -4.42
CA LEU A 182 -14.56 3.11 -3.54
C LEU A 182 -14.52 2.66 -2.07
N ILE A 183 -13.79 3.38 -1.23
CA ILE A 183 -13.57 3.05 0.19
C ILE A 183 -13.79 4.25 1.11
N THR A 184 -14.13 3.97 2.36
CA THR A 184 -14.22 4.99 3.41
C THR A 184 -12.85 5.60 3.73
N MET A 185 -12.85 6.86 4.18
CA MET A 185 -11.64 7.47 4.75
C MET A 185 -11.23 6.87 6.10
N GLY A 186 -9.95 7.02 6.43
CA GLY A 186 -9.44 6.81 7.78
C GLY A 186 -9.37 8.11 8.61
N PRO A 187 -9.07 8.00 9.92
CA PRO A 187 -8.79 9.14 10.78
C PRO A 187 -7.65 10.03 10.25
N PRO A 188 -7.66 11.34 10.53
CA PRO A 188 -6.67 12.27 9.97
C PRO A 188 -5.30 12.20 10.67
N ARG A 189 -5.25 11.69 11.91
CA ARG A 189 -4.04 11.67 12.72
C ARG A 189 -3.12 10.53 12.27
N PRO A 190 -1.85 10.79 11.91
CA PRO A 190 -0.88 9.73 11.64
C PRO A 190 -0.72 8.78 12.81
N GLY A 191 -0.49 7.49 12.53
CA GLY A 191 -0.13 6.52 13.56
C GLY A 191 1.28 6.77 14.13
N PRO A 192 1.62 6.18 15.28
CA PRO A 192 2.97 6.28 15.84
C PRO A 192 4.01 5.68 14.88
N ARG A 193 5.19 6.29 14.82
CA ARG A 193 6.30 5.81 13.94
C ARG A 193 7.03 4.61 14.50
N GLU A 194 6.89 4.37 15.80
CA GLU A 194 7.48 3.24 16.50
C GLU A 194 6.38 2.27 16.93
N LEU A 195 6.75 0.98 16.98
CA LEU A 195 5.87 -0.05 17.50
C LEU A 195 5.49 0.27 18.94
N SER A 196 4.23 0.05 19.26
CA SER A 196 3.64 0.45 20.54
C SER A 196 2.39 -0.37 20.79
N SER A 197 1.78 -0.20 21.96
CA SER A 197 0.63 -1.02 22.37
C SER A 197 -0.55 -0.96 21.40
N VAL A 198 -0.74 0.14 20.67
CA VAL A 198 -1.77 0.23 19.62
C VAL A 198 -1.49 -0.69 18.42
N HIS A 199 -0.22 -0.83 18.03
CA HIS A 199 0.19 -1.77 16.97
C HIS A 199 0.07 -3.21 17.45
N LEU A 200 0.50 -3.49 18.69
CA LEU A 200 0.40 -4.82 19.28
C LEU A 200 -1.06 -5.29 19.30
N ARG A 201 -1.98 -4.46 19.81
CA ARG A 201 -3.41 -4.78 19.85
C ARG A 201 -3.96 -5.01 18.45
N PHE A 202 -3.65 -4.12 17.50
CA PHE A 202 -4.13 -4.24 16.13
C PHE A 202 -3.64 -5.54 15.45
N CYS A 203 -2.32 -5.81 15.49
CA CYS A 203 -1.76 -7.02 14.91
C CYS A 203 -2.31 -8.28 15.58
N ALA A 204 -2.48 -8.28 16.90
CA ALA A 204 -3.09 -9.39 17.61
C ALA A 204 -4.55 -9.61 17.20
N GLN A 205 -5.34 -8.55 17.04
CA GLN A 205 -6.75 -8.66 16.60
C GLN A 205 -6.87 -9.23 15.19
N VAL A 206 -6.09 -8.72 14.23
CA VAL A 206 -6.07 -9.27 12.86
C VAL A 206 -5.66 -10.72 12.89
N PHE A 207 -4.56 -11.04 13.58
CA PHE A 207 -4.03 -12.39 13.63
C PHE A 207 -5.02 -13.39 14.25
N GLN A 208 -5.63 -13.03 15.38
CA GLN A 208 -6.57 -13.91 16.07
C GLN A 208 -7.89 -14.08 15.30
N SER A 209 -8.32 -13.08 14.52
CA SER A 209 -9.56 -13.13 13.74
C SER A 209 -9.51 -14.14 12.59
N PHE A 210 -8.33 -14.37 12.01
CA PHE A 210 -8.17 -15.18 10.80
C PHE A 210 -7.17 -16.33 10.98
N ARG A 211 -6.89 -16.70 12.24
CA ARG A 211 -5.93 -17.76 12.54
C ARG A 211 -6.40 -19.12 12.01
N VAL A 212 -5.48 -19.85 11.40
CA VAL A 212 -5.61 -21.25 11.04
C VAL A 212 -4.38 -22.01 11.53
N GLN A 213 -4.52 -23.28 11.89
CA GLN A 213 -3.40 -24.13 12.30
C GLN A 213 -3.03 -25.06 11.16
N GLU A 214 -1.82 -24.94 10.64
CA GLU A 214 -1.31 -25.74 9.53
C GLU A 214 0.20 -25.99 9.72
N THR A 215 0.76 -26.95 9.00
CA THR A 215 2.22 -27.11 8.92
C THR A 215 2.80 -26.05 7.99
N PHE A 216 4.04 -25.63 8.22
CA PHE A 216 4.65 -24.57 7.40
C PHE A 216 4.73 -24.93 5.92
N VAL A 217 5.06 -26.19 5.56
CA VAL A 217 5.14 -26.60 4.15
C VAL A 217 3.80 -26.69 3.44
N GLU A 218 2.71 -26.85 4.20
CA GLU A 218 1.34 -26.82 3.67
C GLU A 218 0.79 -25.39 3.60
N SER A 219 1.49 -24.42 4.19
CA SER A 219 1.02 -23.04 4.29
C SER A 219 0.95 -22.31 2.94
N PRO A 220 -0.02 -21.40 2.75
CA PRO A 220 -0.06 -20.49 1.62
C PRO A 220 1.21 -19.63 1.46
N MET A 221 1.93 -19.36 2.55
CA MET A 221 3.20 -18.64 2.53
C MET A 221 4.30 -19.47 1.86
N TRP A 222 4.47 -20.74 2.26
CA TRP A 222 5.46 -21.63 1.66
C TRP A 222 5.16 -21.89 0.19
N THR A 223 3.91 -22.24 -0.15
CA THR A 223 3.49 -22.46 -1.54
C THR A 223 3.88 -21.29 -2.43
N ARG A 224 3.57 -20.05 -2.01
CA ARG A 224 3.91 -18.85 -2.78
C ARG A 224 5.40 -18.60 -2.88
N MET A 225 6.17 -18.84 -1.82
CA MET A 225 7.62 -18.72 -1.88
C MET A 225 8.22 -19.73 -2.86
N SER A 226 7.84 -21.00 -2.76
CA SER A 226 8.35 -22.07 -3.62
C SER A 226 7.98 -21.88 -5.09
N GLU A 227 6.72 -21.49 -5.38
CA GLU A 227 6.28 -21.21 -6.75
C GLU A 227 7.00 -20.00 -7.35
N THR A 228 7.15 -18.92 -6.59
CA THR A 228 7.84 -17.71 -7.04
C THR A 228 9.33 -17.96 -7.26
N TRP A 229 9.96 -18.69 -6.34
CA TRP A 229 11.33 -19.14 -6.47
C TRP A 229 11.53 -19.95 -7.75
N LEU A 230 10.72 -20.99 -7.95
CA LEU A 230 10.83 -21.86 -9.12
C LEU A 230 10.62 -21.09 -10.43
N ARG A 231 9.61 -20.22 -10.48
CA ARG A 231 9.33 -19.37 -11.64
C ARG A 231 10.51 -18.45 -11.96
N LEU A 232 11.02 -17.73 -10.96
CA LEU A 232 12.12 -16.78 -11.15
C LEU A 232 13.45 -17.48 -11.46
N GLN A 233 13.73 -18.67 -10.93
CA GLN A 233 14.91 -19.43 -11.32
C GLN A 233 14.95 -19.71 -12.82
N HIS A 234 13.79 -19.96 -13.44
CA HIS A 234 13.69 -20.23 -14.87
C HIS A 234 13.63 -18.96 -15.72
N SER A 235 12.87 -17.95 -15.29
CA SER A 235 12.55 -16.78 -16.12
C SER A 235 13.47 -15.58 -15.90
N SER A 236 14.19 -15.53 -14.77
CA SER A 236 14.49 -14.38 -13.90
C SER A 236 15.74 -14.56 -13.00
N PRO A 237 16.70 -15.48 -13.24
CA PRO A 237 17.63 -15.92 -12.19
C PRO A 237 18.54 -14.80 -11.67
N GLU A 238 18.87 -13.81 -12.50
CA GLU A 238 19.66 -12.64 -12.12
C GLU A 238 18.98 -11.71 -11.09
N THR A 239 17.67 -11.88 -10.89
CA THR A 239 16.91 -11.15 -9.87
C THR A 239 16.90 -11.87 -8.51
N LEU A 240 17.42 -13.09 -8.42
CA LEU A 240 17.45 -13.88 -7.20
C LEU A 240 18.80 -13.71 -6.48
N PRO A 241 18.81 -13.39 -5.18
CA PRO A 241 20.04 -13.43 -4.39
C PRO A 241 20.56 -14.86 -4.20
N ASP A 242 21.88 -15.05 -4.24
CA ASP A 242 22.53 -16.37 -4.10
C ASP A 242 22.17 -17.11 -2.81
N ASN A 243 21.94 -16.35 -1.73
CA ASN A 243 21.63 -16.88 -0.40
C ASN A 243 20.15 -17.24 -0.20
N LEU A 244 19.27 -16.97 -1.16
CA LEU A 244 17.85 -17.26 -1.04
C LEU A 244 17.54 -18.77 -1.13
N GLY A 245 18.27 -19.51 -1.96
CA GLY A 245 18.15 -20.98 -2.05
C GLY A 245 18.46 -21.66 -0.70
N PRO A 246 19.66 -21.43 -0.12
CA PRO A 246 20.00 -21.94 1.21
C PRO A 246 19.02 -21.53 2.31
N ALA A 247 18.46 -20.31 2.24
CA ALA A 247 17.41 -19.88 3.16
C ALA A 247 16.13 -20.72 3.05
N LEU A 248 15.67 -21.00 1.82
CA LEU A 248 14.50 -21.85 1.60
C LEU A 248 14.75 -23.29 2.09
N GLU A 249 15.94 -23.84 1.85
CA GLU A 249 16.33 -25.17 2.34
C GLU A 249 16.30 -25.24 3.88
N ARG A 250 16.89 -24.26 4.56
CA ARG A 250 16.85 -24.16 6.03
C ARG A 250 15.42 -24.04 6.53
N LEU A 251 14.59 -23.22 5.90
CA LEU A 251 13.18 -23.06 6.29
C LEU A 251 12.40 -24.36 6.13
N HIS A 252 12.64 -25.10 5.03
CA HIS A 252 12.03 -26.40 4.83
C HIS A 252 12.43 -27.39 5.92
N ALA A 253 13.73 -27.48 6.25
CA ALA A 253 14.24 -28.40 7.26
C ALA A 253 13.75 -28.06 8.67
N GLU A 254 13.80 -26.78 9.06
CA GLU A 254 13.59 -26.34 10.45
C GLU A 254 12.15 -25.97 10.78
N LEU A 255 11.39 -25.48 9.81
CA LEU A 255 9.98 -25.13 9.99
C LEU A 255 9.02 -26.09 9.31
N GLY A 256 9.47 -26.92 8.36
CA GLY A 256 8.56 -27.55 7.42
C GLY A 256 7.42 -28.33 8.07
N LEU A 257 7.74 -29.24 8.99
CA LEU A 257 6.75 -30.04 9.74
C LEU A 257 6.23 -29.34 11.00
N VAL A 258 6.68 -28.11 11.28
CA VAL A 258 6.21 -27.36 12.44
C VAL A 258 4.78 -26.91 12.19
N SER A 259 3.86 -27.45 12.98
CA SER A 259 2.49 -26.92 13.06
C SER A 259 2.51 -25.58 13.80
N MET A 260 2.01 -24.54 13.14
CA MET A 260 1.99 -23.19 13.69
C MET A 260 0.69 -22.47 13.33
N PRO A 261 0.26 -21.49 14.14
CA PRO A 261 -0.82 -20.61 13.72
C PRO A 261 -0.32 -19.73 12.57
N LEU A 262 -1.14 -19.63 11.54
CA LEU A 262 -0.97 -18.73 10.41
C LEU A 262 -2.19 -17.83 10.31
N SER A 263 -2.06 -16.66 9.71
CA SER A 263 -3.20 -15.73 9.57
C SER A 263 -3.04 -14.78 8.39
N LEU A 264 -4.09 -14.01 8.11
CA LEU A 264 -4.02 -12.79 7.32
C LEU A 264 -2.93 -11.84 7.85
N ALA A 265 -2.04 -11.40 6.96
CA ALA A 265 -1.13 -10.29 7.18
C ALA A 265 -1.43 -9.15 6.18
N HIS A 266 -1.11 -7.92 6.58
CA HIS A 266 -1.25 -6.73 5.76
C HIS A 266 -0.25 -6.71 4.59
N GLY A 267 0.97 -7.24 4.78
CA GLY A 267 1.98 -7.34 3.71
C GLY A 267 2.77 -6.06 3.44
N ASP A 268 2.16 -4.90 3.71
CA ASP A 268 2.82 -3.58 3.68
C ASP A 268 2.69 -2.79 4.99
N PHE A 269 2.69 -3.49 6.14
CA PHE A 269 2.46 -2.83 7.43
C PHE A 269 3.63 -1.88 7.76
N ALA A 270 3.36 -0.58 7.73
CA ALA A 270 4.38 0.47 7.88
C ALA A 270 3.77 1.77 8.42
N PRO A 271 4.56 2.68 9.02
CA PRO A 271 4.04 3.89 9.66
C PRO A 271 3.12 4.74 8.77
N TRP A 272 3.45 4.86 7.48
CA TRP A 272 2.67 5.68 6.52
C TRP A 272 1.29 5.09 6.21
N ASN A 273 1.09 3.80 6.42
CA ASN A 273 -0.18 3.09 6.24
C ASN A 273 -1.05 3.09 7.51
N THR A 274 -0.54 3.65 8.62
CA THR A 274 -1.27 3.67 9.90
C THR A 274 -1.83 5.05 10.24
N ARG A 275 -3.02 5.08 10.82
CA ARG A 275 -3.69 6.26 11.39
C ARG A 275 -4.13 5.96 12.81
N LEU A 276 -4.12 6.96 13.67
CA LEU A 276 -4.59 6.83 15.04
C LEU A 276 -6.04 7.32 15.12
N GLY A 277 -6.97 6.37 15.31
CA GLY A 277 -8.36 6.66 15.64
C GLY A 277 -8.55 6.91 17.14
N PRO A 278 -9.77 7.28 17.56
CA PRO A 278 -10.08 7.51 18.98
C PRO A 278 -9.91 6.27 19.86
N ARG A 279 -10.10 5.06 19.30
CA ARG A 279 -10.12 3.79 20.05
C ARG A 279 -9.01 2.83 19.66
N SER A 280 -8.61 2.83 18.40
CA SER A 280 -7.68 1.85 17.84
C SER A 280 -6.82 2.45 16.73
N LEU A 281 -5.80 1.69 16.34
CA LEU A 281 -5.11 1.93 15.08
C LEU A 281 -6.08 1.68 13.92
N PHE A 282 -5.99 2.51 12.89
CA PHE A 282 -6.69 2.34 11.62
C PHE A 282 -5.64 2.13 10.53
N VAL A 283 -5.78 1.07 9.73
CA VAL A 283 -4.74 0.65 8.78
C VAL A 283 -5.27 0.66 7.35
N LEU A 284 -4.55 1.38 6.49
CA LEU A 284 -4.84 1.66 5.09
C LEU A 284 -3.99 0.79 4.17
N ASP A 285 -4.42 0.65 2.92
CA ASP A 285 -3.63 0.09 1.80
C ASP A 285 -3.35 -1.41 1.88
N TRP A 286 -4.42 -2.21 1.80
CA TRP A 286 -4.40 -3.67 1.91
C TRP A 286 -4.13 -4.39 0.59
N GLU A 287 -3.55 -3.72 -0.40
CA GLU A 287 -3.32 -4.32 -1.73
C GLU A 287 -2.26 -5.43 -1.74
N ARG A 288 -1.43 -5.51 -0.69
CA ARG A 288 -0.42 -6.56 -0.48
C ARG A 288 -0.85 -7.59 0.57
N ALA A 289 -2.12 -7.56 0.98
CA ALA A 289 -2.62 -8.45 2.00
C ALA A 289 -2.56 -9.92 1.55
N SER A 290 -2.35 -10.79 2.51
CA SER A 290 -2.02 -12.19 2.25
C SER A 290 -2.50 -13.09 3.38
N GLU A 291 -3.25 -14.13 3.05
CA GLU A 291 -3.67 -15.19 3.99
C GLU A 291 -2.51 -16.17 4.28
N GLY A 292 -2.62 -16.92 5.38
CA GLY A 292 -1.70 -18.01 5.69
C GLY A 292 -0.25 -17.57 5.97
N MET A 293 -0.06 -16.38 6.51
CA MET A 293 1.24 -15.82 6.84
C MET A 293 1.64 -16.15 8.28
N SER A 294 2.95 -16.29 8.49
CA SER A 294 3.52 -16.67 9.79
C SER A 294 3.32 -15.60 10.87
N PRO A 295 3.41 -15.97 12.17
CA PRO A 295 3.37 -15.01 13.27
C PRO A 295 4.42 -13.92 13.10
N LEU A 296 4.11 -12.72 13.60
CA LEU A 296 4.98 -11.53 13.55
C LEU A 296 5.25 -10.93 12.17
N TYR A 297 4.71 -11.48 11.07
CA TYR A 297 5.00 -11.02 9.71
C TYR A 297 4.90 -9.49 9.56
N ASP A 298 3.77 -8.88 9.98
CA ASP A 298 3.58 -7.43 9.89
C ASP A 298 4.48 -6.64 10.85
N ALA A 299 4.77 -7.19 12.04
CA ALA A 299 5.67 -6.54 13.00
C ALA A 299 7.14 -6.54 12.53
N PHE A 300 7.56 -7.58 11.81
CA PHE A 300 8.81 -7.58 11.08
C PHE A 300 8.79 -6.54 9.97
N ASN A 301 7.72 -6.51 9.16
CA ASN A 301 7.58 -5.56 8.07
C ASN A 301 7.74 -4.10 8.50
N PHE A 302 7.09 -3.75 9.62
CA PHE A 302 7.13 -2.40 10.16
C PHE A 302 8.56 -1.95 10.54
N GLN A 303 9.40 -2.86 11.04
CA GLN A 303 10.76 -2.55 11.45
C GLN A 303 11.75 -2.66 10.28
N ALA A 304 11.66 -3.73 9.50
CA ALA A 304 12.58 -4.04 8.41
C ALA A 304 12.50 -2.99 7.30
N LEU A 305 11.29 -2.60 6.87
CA LEU A 305 11.14 -1.62 5.80
C LEU A 305 11.67 -0.23 6.21
N GLN A 306 11.45 0.16 7.46
CA GLN A 306 12.05 1.39 8.00
C GLN A 306 13.57 1.30 8.08
N ALA A 307 14.12 0.15 8.48
CA ALA A 307 15.56 -0.07 8.54
C ALA A 307 16.20 0.00 7.15
N ALA A 308 15.57 -0.63 6.14
CA ALA A 308 16.01 -0.62 4.75
C ALA A 308 16.05 0.79 4.17
N LEU A 309 14.95 1.56 4.33
CA LEU A 309 14.87 2.94 3.85
C LEU A 309 15.87 3.88 4.52
N GLN A 310 16.28 3.58 5.76
CA GLN A 310 17.25 4.35 6.52
C GLN A 310 18.69 3.81 6.38
N GLY A 311 18.91 2.77 5.57
CA GLY A 311 20.23 2.17 5.35
C GLY A 311 20.87 1.58 6.62
N ARG A 312 20.06 1.08 7.56
CA ARG A 312 20.55 0.53 8.84
C ARG A 312 21.07 -0.89 8.65
N ARG A 313 22.06 -1.32 9.44
CA ARG A 313 22.61 -2.68 9.34
C ARG A 313 21.69 -3.78 9.88
N ARG A 314 20.90 -3.50 10.93
CA ARG A 314 19.99 -4.46 11.57
C ARG A 314 18.53 -4.13 11.25
N GLY A 315 17.75 -5.14 10.88
CA GLY A 315 16.31 -5.01 10.62
C GLY A 315 15.42 -5.00 11.86
N ILE A 316 15.79 -5.71 12.91
CA ILE A 316 15.01 -5.80 14.16
C ILE A 316 15.59 -4.83 15.21
N ARG A 317 14.74 -4.02 15.83
CA ARG A 317 15.11 -3.05 16.88
C ARG A 317 14.44 -3.32 18.22
N ASP A 318 13.18 -3.73 18.19
CA ASP A 318 12.37 -3.94 19.39
C ASP A 318 12.04 -5.43 19.57
N ARG A 319 13.04 -6.20 20.03
CA ARG A 319 12.88 -7.63 20.33
C ARG A 319 11.86 -7.87 21.44
N ARG A 320 11.73 -6.93 22.40
CA ARG A 320 10.76 -7.05 23.49
C ARG A 320 9.33 -6.98 22.96
N PHE A 321 9.04 -6.05 22.05
CA PHE A 321 7.75 -5.98 21.38
C PHE A 321 7.45 -7.29 20.64
N LEU A 322 8.41 -7.79 19.85
CA LEU A 322 8.24 -9.02 19.07
C LEU A 322 7.93 -10.21 19.97
N LEU A 323 8.67 -10.39 21.08
CA LEU A 323 8.39 -11.45 22.04
C LEU A 323 7.02 -11.29 22.69
N THR A 324 6.65 -10.07 23.10
CA THR A 324 5.34 -9.82 23.72
C THR A 324 4.20 -10.13 22.76
N LEU A 325 4.35 -9.74 21.48
CA LEU A 325 3.37 -10.08 20.46
C LEU A 325 3.37 -11.59 20.20
N LEU A 326 4.53 -12.22 20.05
CA LEU A 326 4.64 -13.66 19.82
C LEU A 326 4.00 -14.46 20.94
N ASP A 327 4.16 -14.04 22.19
CA ASP A 327 3.48 -14.64 23.35
C ASP A 327 1.96 -14.56 23.25
N ALA A 328 1.43 -13.49 22.67
CA ALA A 328 -0.01 -13.34 22.47
C ALA A 328 -0.53 -14.13 21.25
N LEU A 329 0.33 -14.45 20.29
CA LEU A 329 -0.05 -15.16 19.06
C LEU A 329 0.20 -16.67 19.13
N TRP A 330 1.39 -17.04 19.62
CA TRP A 330 1.95 -18.39 19.64
C TRP A 330 3.07 -18.52 20.69
N PRO A 331 2.75 -18.74 21.97
CA PRO A 331 3.73 -18.83 23.07
C PRO A 331 4.87 -19.82 22.82
N GLU A 332 4.56 -20.99 22.26
CA GLU A 332 5.52 -22.07 21.96
C GLU A 332 6.45 -21.70 20.80
N GLY A 333 6.08 -20.68 20.02
CA GLY A 333 6.79 -20.19 18.85
C GLY A 333 8.11 -19.49 19.13
N ARG A 334 8.43 -19.15 20.39
CA ARG A 334 9.65 -18.40 20.76
C ARG A 334 10.92 -19.01 20.20
N LYS A 335 11.04 -20.34 20.26
CA LYS A 335 12.21 -21.07 19.76
C LYS A 335 12.38 -20.97 18.23
N HIS A 336 11.30 -20.64 17.52
CA HIS A 336 11.29 -20.49 16.06
C HIS A 336 11.49 -19.04 15.61
N LEU A 337 11.66 -18.08 16.52
CA LEU A 337 11.76 -16.65 16.19
C LEU A 337 12.80 -16.33 15.08
N PRO A 338 14.02 -16.89 15.08
CA PRO A 338 14.98 -16.65 14.00
C PRO A 338 14.46 -17.12 12.64
N ASN A 339 13.87 -18.32 12.58
CA ASN A 339 13.34 -18.89 11.35
C ASN A 339 12.04 -18.20 10.89
N LEU A 340 11.22 -17.68 11.82
CA LEU A 340 10.07 -16.82 11.47
C LEU A 340 10.53 -15.53 10.77
N TYR A 341 11.61 -14.92 11.26
CA TYR A 341 12.18 -13.74 10.61
C TYR A 341 12.81 -14.10 9.26
N LEU A 342 13.53 -15.22 9.16
CA LEU A 342 14.08 -15.71 7.90
C LEU A 342 12.98 -15.98 6.86
N ALA A 343 11.85 -16.57 7.26
CA ALA A 343 10.68 -16.77 6.41
C ALA A 343 10.12 -15.45 5.89
N TYR A 344 9.98 -14.44 6.76
CA TYR A 344 9.58 -13.10 6.37
C TYR A 344 10.56 -12.50 5.34
N LEU A 345 11.87 -12.58 5.61
CA LEU A 345 12.91 -12.04 4.73
C LEU A 345 12.91 -12.72 3.35
N ALA A 346 12.82 -14.05 3.32
CA ALA A 346 12.75 -14.82 2.08
C ALA A 346 11.52 -14.43 1.24
N HIS A 347 10.35 -14.38 1.88
CA HIS A 347 9.11 -13.99 1.22
C HIS A 347 9.17 -12.57 0.65
N VAL A 348 9.62 -11.58 1.43
CA VAL A 348 9.71 -10.19 0.95
C VAL A 348 10.77 -10.05 -0.14
N THR A 349 11.90 -10.76 -0.03
CA THR A 349 12.94 -10.77 -1.08
C THR A 349 12.38 -11.27 -2.40
N LEU A 350 11.62 -12.38 -2.39
CA LEU A 350 10.95 -12.90 -3.57
C LEU A 350 9.97 -11.90 -4.19
N LEU A 351 9.20 -11.15 -3.37
CA LEU A 351 8.30 -10.10 -3.87
C LEU A 351 9.08 -8.98 -4.59
N TYR A 352 10.22 -8.55 -4.05
CA TYR A 352 11.05 -7.53 -4.70
C TYR A 352 11.79 -8.08 -5.94
N SER A 353 12.16 -9.35 -5.95
CA SER A 353 12.74 -10.01 -7.14
C SER A 353 11.72 -10.12 -8.27
N GLU A 354 10.47 -10.51 -7.95
CA GLU A 354 9.38 -10.57 -8.94
C GLU A 354 9.07 -9.18 -9.51
N ALA A 355 9.01 -8.14 -8.67
CA ALA A 355 8.83 -6.77 -9.13
C ALA A 355 9.95 -6.31 -10.08
N GLN A 356 11.20 -6.70 -9.81
CA GLN A 356 12.33 -6.40 -10.69
C GLN A 356 12.29 -7.16 -12.02
N SER A 357 11.77 -8.39 -12.02
CA SER A 357 11.56 -9.18 -13.25
C SER A 357 10.49 -8.55 -14.15
N LEU A 358 9.39 -8.05 -13.56
CA LEU A 358 8.31 -7.42 -14.31
C LEU A 358 8.71 -6.09 -14.96
N VAL A 359 9.46 -5.23 -14.24
CA VAL A 359 9.93 -3.94 -14.76
C VAL A 359 11.37 -3.69 -14.32
N PRO A 360 12.37 -4.16 -15.12
CA PRO A 360 13.78 -3.97 -14.82
C PRO A 360 14.13 -2.50 -14.60
N GLY A 361 14.74 -2.19 -13.45
CA GLY A 361 15.18 -0.83 -13.11
C GLY A 361 14.12 0.06 -12.45
N VAL A 362 12.86 -0.37 -12.38
CA VAL A 362 11.80 0.31 -11.62
C VAL A 362 11.60 -0.43 -10.29
N GLY A 363 12.10 0.15 -9.21
CA GLY A 363 12.01 -0.43 -7.87
C GLY A 363 13.14 0.03 -6.96
N GLU A 364 12.94 -0.12 -5.64
CA GLU A 364 13.93 0.26 -4.64
C GLU A 364 15.08 -0.77 -4.58
N ARG A 365 15.94 -0.81 -5.60
CA ARG A 365 17.13 -1.70 -5.65
C ARG A 365 17.94 -1.68 -4.35
N LYS A 366 18.01 -0.54 -3.67
CA LYS A 366 18.65 -0.40 -2.36
C LYS A 366 17.94 -1.24 -1.28
N VAL A 367 16.61 -1.22 -1.25
CA VAL A 367 15.81 -1.99 -0.30
C VAL A 367 15.86 -3.47 -0.63
N TRP A 368 15.78 -3.86 -1.91
CA TRP A 368 15.99 -5.26 -2.29
C TRP A 368 17.36 -5.80 -1.86
N ARG A 369 18.46 -5.07 -2.15
CA ARG A 369 19.81 -5.44 -1.69
C ARG A 369 19.89 -5.54 -0.17
N TRP A 370 19.18 -4.66 0.54
CA TRP A 370 19.14 -4.69 1.99
C TRP A 370 18.49 -5.99 2.51
N PHE A 371 17.35 -6.41 1.94
CA PHE A 371 16.69 -7.66 2.31
C PHE A 371 17.56 -8.88 1.99
N ALA A 372 18.21 -8.90 0.82
CA ALA A 372 19.18 -9.94 0.47
C ALA A 372 20.32 -10.04 1.49
N GLN A 373 20.89 -8.90 1.91
CA GLN A 373 21.92 -8.88 2.95
C GLN A 373 21.41 -9.36 4.32
N GLN A 374 20.16 -9.07 4.68
CA GLN A 374 19.59 -9.58 5.93
C GLN A 374 19.43 -11.11 5.93
N ILE A 375 19.13 -11.72 4.78
CA ILE A 375 19.11 -13.20 4.67
C ILE A 375 20.49 -13.77 4.96
N GLU A 376 21.56 -13.15 4.43
CA GLU A 376 22.94 -13.59 4.65
C GLU A 376 23.30 -13.52 6.14
N ILE A 377 22.94 -12.42 6.79
CA ILE A 377 23.14 -12.25 8.23
C ILE A 377 22.35 -13.33 9.01
N ALA A 378 21.09 -13.55 8.67
CA ALA A 378 20.24 -14.52 9.38
C ALA A 378 20.72 -15.97 9.21
N LEU A 379 21.28 -16.33 8.05
CA LEU A 379 21.90 -17.63 7.81
C LEU A 379 23.18 -17.81 8.64
N ASN A 380 23.99 -16.75 8.77
CA ASN A 380 25.26 -16.80 9.49
C ASN A 380 25.12 -16.65 11.02
N GLU A 381 24.03 -16.04 11.51
CA GLU A 381 23.79 -15.78 12.94
C GLU A 381 23.24 -17.01 13.71
N ASP A 382 23.53 -18.24 13.25
CA ASP A 382 23.08 -19.52 13.84
C ASP A 382 23.57 -19.83 15.28
N ALA A 383 23.97 -18.81 16.06
CA ALA A 383 24.49 -18.99 17.42
C ALA A 383 24.03 -17.96 18.48
N SER A 384 23.29 -16.89 18.16
CA SER A 384 22.80 -15.97 19.21
C SER A 384 21.79 -14.92 18.73
N LEU A 385 20.48 -15.20 18.89
CA LEU A 385 19.42 -14.17 18.88
C LEU A 385 18.43 -14.31 20.01
#